data_AF-A0A7C1NTY9-F1
#
_entry.id   AF-A0A7C1NTY9-F1
#
_cell.length_a   1.000
_cell.length_b   1.000
_cell.length_c   1.000
_cell.angle_alpha   90.00
_cell.angle_beta   90.00
_cell.angle_gamma   90.00
#
_symmetry.space_group_name_H-M   'P 1'
#
loop_
_entity.id
_entity.type
_entity.pdbx_description
1 polymer ?
#
loop_
_entity_poly.entity_id
_entity_poly.type
_entity_poly.pdbx_seq_one_letter_code
_entity_poly.pdbx_strand_id
1 'polypeptide(L)' 'MTSTDSKTSVGRLKSRPQFLAVRHGEARKGRTFLMEVLDRKDDAPPRVGFTVTKKHGNAVERNRMR' A
#
# COMPACT_ATOMS: atom_id res chain seq x y z
N MET A 1 11.69 -33.45 -4.83
CA MET A 1 12.12 -32.34 -3.94
C MET A 1 11.64 -31.04 -4.57
N THR A 2 10.37 -30.68 -4.40
CA THR A 2 9.83 -29.42 -4.92
C THR A 2 10.07 -28.33 -3.88
N SER A 3 10.98 -27.41 -4.20
CA SER A 3 11.32 -26.24 -3.41
C SER A 3 10.07 -25.36 -3.25
N THR A 4 9.57 -25.26 -2.02
CA THR A 4 8.49 -24.34 -1.66
C THR A 4 9.06 -22.93 -1.70
N ASP A 5 8.87 -22.23 -2.82
CA ASP A 5 9.21 -20.82 -2.96
C ASP A 5 8.33 -20.01 -2.00
N SER A 6 8.88 -19.72 -0.82
CA SER A 6 8.21 -18.94 0.21
C SER A 6 8.15 -17.48 -0.26
N LYS A 7 7.15 -17.15 -1.08
CA LYS A 7 6.85 -15.77 -1.46
C LYS A 7 6.58 -14.98 -0.18
N THR A 8 7.58 -14.21 0.25
CA THR A 8 7.45 -13.22 1.32
C THR A 8 6.48 -12.14 0.84
N SER A 9 5.18 -12.39 1.02
CA SER A 9 4.17 -11.40 0.65
C SER A 9 4.29 -10.22 1.61
N VAL A 10 4.63 -9.05 1.07
CA VAL A 10 4.54 -7.78 1.78
C VAL A 10 3.20 -7.68 2.52
N GLY A 11 3.24 -7.18 3.76
CA GLY A 11 2.03 -7.02 4.56
C GLY A 11 1.06 -6.03 3.92
N ARG A 12 -0.23 -6.09 4.29
CA ARG A 12 -1.25 -5.15 3.80
C ARG A 12 -1.73 -4.22 4.89
N LEU A 13 -1.87 -2.93 4.57
CA LEU A 13 -2.61 -1.98 5.39
C LEU A 13 -4.12 -2.25 5.20
N LYS A 14 -4.84 -2.46 6.30
CA LYS A 14 -6.26 -2.87 6.28
C LYS A 14 -7.17 -1.84 6.92
N SER A 15 -6.72 -1.17 7.99
CA SER A 15 -7.57 -0.30 8.79
C SER A 15 -7.31 1.17 8.51
N ARG A 16 -8.35 2.00 8.63
CA ARG A 16 -8.26 3.44 8.42
C ARG A 16 -7.17 4.12 9.27
N PRO A 17 -6.99 3.81 10.57
CA PRO A 17 -5.91 4.40 11.36
C PRO A 17 -4.51 4.12 10.79
N GLN A 18 -4.29 2.95 10.19
CA GLN A 18 -3.01 2.64 9.54
C GLN A 18 -2.75 3.56 8.34
N PHE A 19 -3.76 3.82 7.52
CA PHE A 19 -3.62 4.78 6.41
C PHE A 19 -3.42 6.22 6.88
N LEU A 20 -4.09 6.62 7.97
CA LEU A 20 -3.89 7.95 8.55
C LEU A 20 -2.49 8.11 9.16
N ALA A 21 -1.97 7.08 9.82
CA ALA A 21 -0.62 7.10 10.37
C ALA A 21 0.42 7.40 9.28
N VAL A 22 0.31 6.75 8.12
CA VAL A 22 1.25 6.91 7.00
C VAL A 22 1.30 8.35 6.47
N ARG A 23 0.22 9.13 6.60
CA ARG A 23 0.19 10.56 6.19
C ARG A 23 1.11 11.47 7.01
N HIS A 24 1.50 11.04 8.21
CA HIS A 24 2.46 11.77 9.04
C HIS A 24 3.92 11.53 8.62
N GLY A 25 4.14 10.64 7.65
CA GLY A 25 5.45 10.36 7.09
C GLY A 25 5.83 11.24 5.89
N GLU A 26 6.74 10.74 5.08
CA GLU A 26 7.20 11.41 3.86
C GLU A 26 6.17 11.27 2.74
N ALA A 27 5.86 12.36 2.02
CA ALA A 27 4.98 12.34 0.86
C ALA A 27 5.76 12.64 -0.43
N ARG A 28 5.73 11.69 -1.37
CA ARG A 28 6.32 11.82 -2.72
C ARG A 28 5.21 11.90 -3.75
N LYS A 29 5.16 12.99 -4.51
CA LYS A 29 4.13 13.21 -5.54
C LYS A 29 4.71 12.92 -6.92
N GLY A 30 4.19 11.88 -7.58
CA GLY A 30 4.48 11.56 -8.97
C GLY A 30 3.39 12.05 -9.92
N ARG A 31 3.62 11.87 -11.23
CA ARG A 31 2.65 12.24 -12.28
C ARG A 31 1.37 11.40 -12.23
N THR A 32 1.49 10.11 -11.89
CA THR A 32 0.42 9.12 -11.97
C THR A 32 -0.16 8.74 -10.62
N PHE A 33 0.65 8.80 -9.56
CA PHE A 33 0.23 8.53 -8.18
C PHE A 33 1.10 9.33 -7.20
N LEU A 34 0.65 9.39 -5.96
CA LEU A 34 1.46 9.84 -4.84
C LEU A 34 1.76 8.65 -3.93
N MET A 35 2.89 8.69 -3.25
CA MET A 35 3.33 7.69 -2.29
C MET A 35 3.58 8.37 -0.95
N GLU A 36 2.96 7.86 0.10
CA GLU A 36 3.18 8.28 1.48
C GLU A 36 3.91 7.14 2.19
N VAL A 37 5.01 7.44 2.89
CA VAL A 37 5.89 6.45 3.52
C VAL A 37 6.14 6.84 4.96
N LEU A 38 5.93 5.90 5.88
CA LEU A 38 6.22 6.07 7.30
C LEU A 38 7.16 4.95 7.76
N ASP A 39 8.31 5.33 8.31
CA ASP A 39 9.15 4.43 9.09
C ASP A 39 8.45 4.13 10.42
N ARG A 40 8.11 2.86 10.64
CA ARG A 40 7.40 2.39 11.83
C ARG A 40 8.34 2.15 13.02
N LYS A 41 9.66 2.17 12.80
CA LYS A 41 10.68 1.87 13.82
C LYS A 41 10.40 0.54 14.53
N ASP A 42 9.84 -0.42 13.79
CA ASP A 42 9.57 -1.79 14.23
C ASP A 42 10.33 -2.78 13.35
N ASP A 43 10.65 -3.95 13.89
CA ASP A 43 11.30 -5.04 13.14
C ASP A 43 10.31 -5.84 12.28
N ALA A 44 9.07 -5.34 12.14
CA ALA A 44 8.03 -6.04 11.40
C ALA A 44 8.19 -5.85 9.89
N PRO A 45 7.85 -6.85 9.06
CA PRO A 45 7.92 -6.72 7.61
C PRO A 45 7.15 -5.52 7.05
N PRO A 46 7.60 -4.92 5.94
CA PRO A 46 6.97 -3.76 5.33
C PRO A 46 5.52 -4.03 4.92
N ARG A 47 4.70 -2.98 4.94
CA ARG A 47 3.27 -3.03 4.62
C ARG A 47 2.89 -2.00 3.56
N VAL A 48 1.96 -2.35 2.69
CA VAL A 48 1.46 -1.46 1.63
C VAL A 48 -0.08 -1.40 1.63
N GLY A 49 -0.63 -0.26 1.24
CA GLY A 49 -2.05 -0.07 1.01
C GLY A 49 -2.29 0.89 -0.15
N PHE A 50 -3.31 0.61 -0.95
CA PHE A 50 -3.64 1.40 -2.13
C PHE A 50 -4.97 2.14 -1.92
N THR A 51 -4.98 3.42 -2.28
CA THR A 51 -6.22 4.20 -2.34
C THR A 51 -6.44 4.67 -3.77
N VAL A 52 -7.65 4.47 -4.27
CA VAL A 52 -8.05 4.91 -5.60
C VAL A 52 -9.32 5.74 -5.42
N THR A 53 -9.32 6.96 -5.95
CA THR A 53 -10.46 7.86 -5.80
C THR A 53 -11.66 7.34 -6.60
N LYS A 54 -12.88 7.62 -6.14
CA LYS A 54 -14.10 7.28 -6.87
C LYS A 54 -14.24 8.00 -8.22
N LYS A 55 -13.40 9.00 -8.49
CA LYS A 55 -13.34 9.70 -9.79
C LYS A 55 -12.79 8.82 -10.92
N HIS A 56 -12.01 7.78 -10.57
CA HIS A 56 -11.45 6.83 -11.53
C HIS A 56 -12.47 5.73 -11.86
N GLY A 57 -13.50 6.12 -12.61
CA GLY A 57 -14.50 5.24 -13.21
C GLY A 57 -15.09 4.16 -12.29
N ASN A 58 -15.30 2.97 -12.84
CA ASN A 58 -16.09 1.91 -12.19
C ASN A 58 -15.29 1.01 -11.23
N ALA A 59 -15.96 0.07 -10.56
CA ALA A 59 -15.30 -0.81 -9.58
C ALA A 59 -14.22 -1.71 -10.19
N VAL A 60 -14.41 -2.18 -11.42
CA VAL A 60 -13.46 -3.05 -12.12
C VAL A 60 -12.18 -2.28 -12.46
N GLU A 61 -12.32 -1.07 -13.00
CA GLU A 61 -11.19 -0.19 -13.33
C GLU A 61 -10.35 0.12 -12.09
N ARG A 62 -10.98 0.49 -10.97
CA ARG A 62 -10.26 0.73 -9.71
C ARG A 62 -9.57 -0.51 -9.16
N ASN A 63 -10.18 -1.69 -9.32
CA ASN A 63 -9.57 -2.94 -8.86
C ASN A 63 -8.35 -3.33 -9.69
N ARG A 64 -8.30 -2.93 -10.98
CA ARG A 64 -7.11 -3.11 -11.83
C ARG A 64 -5.98 -2.13 -11.50
N MET A 65 -6.28 -0.97 -10.90
CA MET A 65 -5.28 0.01 -10.46
C MET A 65 -4.63 -0.33 -9.11
N ARG A 66 -5.26 -1.20 -8.31
CA ARG A 66 -4.74 -1.65 -7.00
C ARG A 66 -3.71 -2.74 -7.17
#